data_AF-A0A957I2R1-F1
#
_entry.id   AF-A0A957I2R1-F1
#
_cell.length_a   1.000
_cell.length_b   1.000
_cell.length_c   1.000
_cell.angle_alpha   90.00
_cell.angle_beta   90.00
_cell.angle_gamma   90.00
#
_symmetry.space_group_name_H-M   'P 1'
#
loop_
_entity.id
_entity.type
_entity.pdbx_description
1 polymer ?
#
loop_
_entity_poly.entity_id
_entity_poly.type
_entity_poly.pdbx_seq_one_letter_code
_entity_poly.pdbx_strand_id
1 'polypeptide(L)'
;MDSIEQRLSPRESVTPDQASQISQAVKTVAIALGKQTQRSEFGAVYGELYRKFGITSYKLMPASRFKESMQFLTEWYRSLTGSDEIPF
;
A
#
# COMPACT_ATOMS: atom_id res chain seq x y z
N MET A 1 24.49 20.23 2.60
CA MET A 1 23.11 19.72 2.58
C MET A 1 23.08 18.74 1.43
N ASP A 2 23.66 17.56 1.67
CA ASP A 2 23.98 16.57 0.64
C ASP A 2 22.81 15.60 0.56
N SER A 3 22.01 15.74 -0.50
CA SER A 3 20.86 14.90 -0.77
C SER A 3 21.37 13.51 -1.10
N ILE A 4 21.10 12.56 -0.20
CA ILE A 4 21.45 11.16 -0.34
C ILE A 4 20.62 10.59 -1.50
N GLU A 5 21.11 10.76 -2.72
CA GLU A 5 20.64 10.09 -3.93
C GLU A 5 21.01 8.61 -3.79
N GLN A 6 20.18 7.91 -3.02
CA GLN A 6 20.32 6.50 -2.73
C GLN A 6 20.15 5.73 -4.03
N ARG A 7 21.30 5.31 -4.59
CA ARG A 7 21.49 4.37 -5.71
C ARG A 7 20.37 3.33 -5.76
N LEU A 8 19.32 3.63 -6.52
CA LEU A 8 18.37 2.62 -6.99
C LEU A 8 19.04 1.95 -8.18
N SER A 9 19.69 0.81 -7.93
CA SER A 9 19.80 -0.23 -8.96
C SER A 9 18.42 -0.39 -9.62
N PRO A 10 18.30 -0.73 -10.91
CA PRO A 10 17.00 -1.01 -11.53
C PRO A 10 16.46 -2.33 -10.95
N ARG A 11 16.03 -2.28 -9.69
CA ARG A 11 15.25 -3.31 -9.03
C ARG A 11 13.87 -3.11 -9.61
N GLU A 12 13.51 -3.99 -10.54
CA GLU A 12 12.26 -3.89 -11.28
C GLU A 12 11.11 -3.57 -10.32
N SER A 13 10.42 -2.48 -10.60
CA SER A 13 9.20 -2.13 -9.89
C SER A 13 8.12 -3.14 -10.24
N VAL A 14 7.06 -3.15 -9.44
CA VAL A 14 5.87 -3.97 -9.70
C VAL A 14 5.33 -3.76 -11.11
N THR A 15 4.74 -4.81 -11.67
CA THR A 15 4.04 -4.73 -12.96
C THR A 15 2.81 -3.81 -12.83
N PRO A 16 2.25 -3.33 -13.97
CA PRO A 16 1.02 -2.55 -13.94
C PRO A 16 -0.15 -3.28 -13.24
N ASP A 17 -0.22 -4.61 -13.42
CA ASP A 17 -1.23 -5.46 -12.78
C ASP A 17 -1.05 -5.47 -11.25
N GLN A 18 0.18 -5.71 -10.78
CA GLN A 18 0.50 -5.66 -9.35
C GLN A 18 0.27 -4.26 -8.75
N ALA A 19 0.59 -3.19 -9.46
CA ALA A 19 0.28 -1.83 -9.02
C ALA A 19 -1.24 -1.59 -8.92
N SER A 20 -2.03 -2.19 -9.82
CA SER A 20 -3.49 -2.16 -9.76
C SER A 20 -4.02 -2.93 -8.55
N GLN A 21 -3.45 -4.10 -8.25
CA GLN A 21 -3.81 -4.88 -7.06
C GLN A 21 -3.53 -4.09 -5.77
N ILE A 22 -2.38 -3.42 -5.65
CA ILE A 22 -2.08 -2.53 -4.52
C ILE A 22 -3.12 -1.41 -4.42
N SER A 23 -3.48 -0.79 -5.55
CA SER A 23 -4.49 0.29 -5.58
C SER A 23 -5.87 -0.18 -5.10
N GLN A 24 -6.31 -1.37 -5.52
CA GLN A 24 -7.57 -1.97 -5.09
C GLN A 24 -7.55 -2.33 -3.60
N ALA A 25 -6.44 -2.88 -3.11
CA ALA A 25 -6.24 -3.17 -1.70
C ALA A 25 -6.28 -1.90 -0.85
N VAL A 26 -5.55 -0.84 -1.23
CA VAL A 26 -5.57 0.46 -0.57
C VAL A 26 -6.98 1.04 -0.53
N LYS A 27 -7.71 1.00 -1.64
CA LYS A 27 -9.09 1.46 -1.71
C LYS A 27 -9.98 0.71 -0.74
N THR A 28 -9.83 -0.61 -0.67
CA THR A 28 -10.62 -1.46 0.24
C THR A 28 -10.34 -1.13 1.70
N VAL A 29 -9.07 -1.03 2.09
CA VAL A 29 -8.68 -0.64 3.45
C VAL A 29 -9.20 0.75 3.79
N ALA A 30 -9.06 1.72 2.88
CA ALA A 30 -9.53 3.09 3.10
C ALA A 30 -11.05 3.16 3.29
N ILE A 31 -11.82 2.35 2.56
CA ILE A 31 -13.29 2.25 2.75
C ILE A 31 -13.61 1.62 4.10
N ALA A 32 -12.92 0.53 4.49
CA ALA A 32 -13.13 -0.12 5.78
C ALA A 32 -12.82 0.82 6.95
N LEU A 33 -11.70 1.55 6.86
CA LEU A 33 -11.30 2.55 7.85
C LEU A 33 -12.27 3.74 7.88
N GLY A 34 -12.67 4.23 6.70
CA GLY A 34 -13.62 5.33 6.55
C GLY A 34 -15.00 5.01 7.12
N LYS A 35 -15.43 3.74 7.13
CA LYS A 35 -16.67 3.34 7.82
C LYS A 35 -16.59 3.56 9.33
N GLN A 36 -15.41 3.34 9.94
CA GLN A 36 -15.19 3.58 11.38
C GLN A 36 -15.00 5.06 11.70
N THR A 37 -14.27 5.80 10.87
CA THR A 37 -13.93 7.21 11.13
C THR A 37 -14.94 8.21 10.57
N GLN A 38 -15.88 7.76 9.73
CA GLN A 38 -16.82 8.58 8.94
C GLN A 38 -16.10 9.62 8.06
N ARG A 39 -14.88 9.30 7.57
CA ARG A 39 -14.03 10.18 6.75
C ARG A 39 -13.41 9.44 5.56
N SER A 40 -12.85 10.21 4.62
CA SER A 40 -12.08 9.66 3.50
C SER A 40 -10.63 9.39 3.93
N GLU A 41 -10.31 8.13 4.17
CA GLU A 41 -9.02 7.71 4.74
C GLU A 41 -8.02 7.22 3.70
N PHE A 42 -8.26 7.50 2.42
CA PHE A 42 -7.35 7.16 1.32
C PHE A 42 -5.96 7.77 1.53
N GLY A 43 -5.91 9.04 1.95
CA GLY A 43 -4.65 9.72 2.25
C GLY A 43 -3.91 9.11 3.44
N ALA A 44 -4.64 8.59 4.44
CA ALA A 44 -4.05 7.92 5.59
C ALA A 44 -3.43 6.58 5.19
N VAL A 45 -4.16 5.74 4.45
CA VAL A 45 -3.65 4.45 3.96
C VAL A 45 -2.47 4.64 3.03
N TYR A 46 -2.55 5.60 2.11
CA TYR A 46 -1.42 5.94 1.23
C TYR A 46 -0.21 6.48 2.01
N GLY A 47 -0.44 7.33 3.02
CA GLY A 47 0.61 7.85 3.89
C GLY A 47 1.38 6.77 4.63
N GLU A 48 0.70 5.71 5.07
CA GLU A 48 1.35 4.55 5.69
C GLU A 48 2.19 3.76 4.68
N LEU A 49 1.74 3.61 3.43
CA LEU A 49 2.56 3.00 2.38
C LEU A 49 3.82 3.83 2.09
N TYR A 50 3.69 5.16 2.05
CA TYR A 50 4.84 6.06 1.92
C TYR A 50 5.83 5.91 3.08
N ARG A 51 5.35 5.86 4.33
CA ARG A 51 6.21 5.69 5.52
C ARG A 51 6.91 4.33 5.56
N LYS A 52 6.21 3.24 5.23
CA LYS A 52 6.72 1.87 5.34
C LYS A 52 7.62 1.47 4.17
N PHE A 53 7.29 1.90 2.96
CA PHE A 53 7.97 1.47 1.73
C PHE A 53 8.72 2.60 1.01
N GLY A 54 8.55 3.86 1.41
CA GLY A 54 9.21 5.01 0.78
C GLY A 54 8.66 5.34 -0.61
N ILE A 55 7.48 4.86 -0.98
CA ILE A 55 6.95 4.97 -2.35
C ILE A 55 6.06 6.21 -2.53
N THR A 56 6.27 6.92 -3.64
CA THR A 56 5.42 8.05 -4.05
C THR A 56 4.43 7.68 -5.17
N SER A 57 4.39 6.40 -5.54
CA SER A 57 3.38 5.81 -6.42
C SER A 57 3.41 4.30 -6.27
N TYR A 58 2.26 3.63 -6.43
CA TYR A 58 2.20 2.16 -6.41
C TYR A 58 3.10 1.54 -7.48
N LYS A 59 3.28 2.23 -8.62
CA LYS A 59 4.17 1.80 -9.72
C LYS A 59 5.64 1.84 -9.36
N LEU A 60 6.02 2.50 -8.26
CA LEU A 60 7.39 2.56 -7.75
C LEU A 60 7.64 1.55 -6.64
N MET A 61 6.65 0.73 -6.28
CA MET A 61 6.85 -0.37 -5.36
C MET A 61 7.89 -1.34 -5.94
N PRO A 62 8.98 -1.67 -5.22
CA PRO A 62 9.91 -2.69 -5.68
C PRO A 62 9.19 -4.04 -5.79
N ALA A 63 9.37 -4.78 -6.88
CA ALA A 63 8.70 -6.07 -7.08
C ALA A 63 8.97 -7.05 -5.93
N SER A 64 10.17 -7.02 -5.35
CA SER A 64 10.53 -7.84 -4.16
C SER A 64 9.67 -7.55 -2.93
N ARG A 65 9.06 -6.35 -2.83
CA ARG A 65 8.24 -5.92 -1.69
C ARG A 65 6.73 -5.99 -1.98
N PHE A 66 6.33 -6.40 -3.18
CA PHE A 66 4.92 -6.55 -3.53
C PHE A 66 4.16 -7.41 -2.50
N LYS A 67 4.66 -8.62 -2.23
CA LYS A 67 4.04 -9.55 -1.29
C LYS A 67 3.96 -8.97 0.13
N GLU A 68 5.01 -8.28 0.58
CA GLU A 68 5.05 -7.61 1.88
C GLU A 68 4.00 -6.49 1.97
N SER A 69 3.82 -5.72 0.89
CA SER A 69 2.81 -4.66 0.84
C SER A 69 1.37 -5.20 0.84
N MET A 70 1.12 -6.31 0.13
CA MET A 70 -0.19 -6.96 0.12
C MET A 70 -0.51 -7.56 1.49
N GLN A 71 0.45 -8.25 2.13
CA GLN A 71 0.27 -8.77 3.49
C GLN A 71 -0.05 -7.66 4.49
N PHE A 72 0.68 -6.54 4.43
CA PHE A 72 0.41 -5.39 5.28
C PHE A 72 -1.03 -4.86 5.11
N LEU A 73 -1.51 -4.70 3.88
CA LEU A 73 -2.87 -4.22 3.59
C LEU A 73 -3.94 -5.23 4.02
N THR A 74 -3.68 -6.52 3.83
CA THR A 74 -4.54 -7.63 4.27
C THR A 74 -4.68 -7.66 5.79
N GLU A 75 -3.56 -7.59 6.52
CA GLU A 75 -3.58 -7.57 7.99
C GLU A 75 -4.29 -6.33 8.53
N TRP A 76 -4.07 -5.17 7.90
CA TRP A 76 -4.78 -3.95 8.28
C TRP A 76 -6.28 -4.08 8.02
N TYR A 77 -6.70 -4.58 6.86
CA TYR A 77 -8.10 -4.84 6.57
C TYR A 77 -8.74 -5.76 7.62
N ARG A 78 -8.10 -6.90 7.91
CA ARG A 78 -8.56 -7.86 8.92
C ARG A 78 -8.67 -7.23 10.30
N SER A 79 -7.72 -6.37 10.68
CA SER A 79 -7.79 -5.62 11.94
C SER A 79 -8.97 -4.65 12.01
N LEU A 80 -9.44 -4.14 10.87
CA LEU A 80 -10.56 -3.19 10.81
C LEU A 80 -11.92 -3.89 10.73
N THR A 81 -12.01 -5.02 10.06
CA THR A 81 -13.29 -5.70 9.80
C THR A 81 -13.50 -6.94 10.67
N GLY A 82 -12.44 -7.51 11.24
CA GLY A 82 -12.48 -8.84 11.86
C GLY A 82 -12.69 -9.98 10.85
N SER A 83 -12.73 -9.69 9.56
CA SER A 83 -13.01 -10.66 8.50
C SER A 83 -11.73 -11.30 7.97
N ASP A 84 -11.78 -12.61 7.76
CA ASP A 84 -10.73 -13.34 7.03
C ASP A 84 -10.89 -13.25 5.51
N GLU A 85 -12.08 -12.89 5.03
CA GLU A 85 -12.35 -12.70 3.60
C GLU A 85 -11.73 -11.40 3.09
N ILE A 86 -10.73 -11.54 2.23
CA ILE A 86 -10.04 -10.41 1.57
C ILE A 86 -10.65 -10.22 0.17
N PRO A 87 -11.26 -9.07 -0.13
CA PRO A 87 -11.97 -8.85 -1.39
C PRO A 87 -11.05 -8.37 -2.54
N PHE A 88 -9.74 -8.60 -2.43
CA PHE A 88 -8.71 -8.16 -3.39
C PHE A 88 -7.54 -9.14 -3.47
#